data_AF-A0A7W6FVX3-F1
#
_entry.id   AF-A0A7W6FVX3-F1
#
_cell.length_a   1.000
_cell.length_b   1.000
_cell.length_c   1.000
_cell.angle_alpha   90.00
_cell.angle_beta   90.00
_cell.angle_gamma   90.00
#
_symmetry.space_group_name_H-M   'P 1'
#
loop_
_entity.id
_entity.type
_entity.pdbx_description
1 polymer ?
#
loop_
_entity_poly.entity_id
_entity_poly.type
_entity_poly.pdbx_seq_one_letter_code
_entity_poly.pdbx_strand_id
1 'polypeptide(L)'
;MPPLFIAGPSLCMLVTTVTSAVLMPAIGVATLGGAIGFGALVGVGYLGSTAVNMAINPLVLRPLAYGFLSASYFLVASILISIVLFLVG
;
A
#
# COMPACT_ATOMS: atom_id res chain seq x y z
N MET A 1 22.43 2.73 -10.95
CA MET A 1 21.25 2.05 -10.36
C MET A 1 20.28 1.73 -11.49
N PRO A 2 19.90 0.47 -11.70
CA PRO A 2 19.07 0.09 -12.84
C PRO A 2 17.71 0.82 -12.79
N PRO A 3 17.17 1.28 -13.92
CA PRO A 3 15.94 2.08 -13.97
C PRO A 3 14.73 1.37 -13.34
N LEU A 4 14.73 0.04 -13.30
CA LEU A 4 13.70 -0.78 -12.66
C LEU A 4 13.54 -0.49 -11.15
N PHE A 5 14.62 -0.11 -10.44
CA PHE A 5 14.58 0.16 -9.00
C PHE A 5 13.86 1.47 -8.65
N ILE A 6 13.68 2.35 -9.63
CA ILE A 6 12.95 3.62 -9.48
C ILE A 6 11.55 3.50 -10.09
N ALA A 7 11.44 2.89 -11.27
CA ALA A 7 10.16 2.74 -11.98
C ALA A 7 9.21 1.74 -11.30
N GLY A 8 9.75 0.67 -10.68
CA GLY A 8 8.94 -0.35 -10.03
C GLY A 8 8.09 0.20 -8.88
N PRO A 9 8.71 0.84 -7.85
CA PRO A 9 7.97 1.42 -6.74
C PRO A 9 6.98 2.50 -7.16
N SER A 10 7.34 3.37 -8.11
CA SER A 10 6.45 4.45 -8.56
C SER A 10 5.22 3.93 -9.30
N LEU A 11 5.38 2.95 -10.18
CA LEU A 11 4.25 2.29 -10.85
C LEU A 11 3.34 1.56 -9.87
N CYS A 12 3.91 0.85 -8.89
CA CYS A 12 3.14 0.19 -7.85
C CYS A 12 2.27 1.19 -7.07
N MET A 13 2.86 2.30 -6.62
CA MET A 13 2.14 3.35 -5.89
C MET A 13 1.06 4.02 -6.75
N LEU A 14 1.31 4.22 -8.04
CA LEU A 14 0.32 4.78 -8.97
C LEU A 14 -0.88 3.86 -9.12
N VAL A 15 -0.65 2.55 -9.33
CA VAL A 15 -1.72 1.55 -9.43
C VAL A 15 -2.54 1.49 -8.14
N THR A 16 -1.88 1.45 -6.96
CA THR A 16 -2.56 1.47 -5.66
C THR A 16 -3.39 2.74 -5.43
N THR A 17 -2.90 3.89 -5.88
CA THR A 17 -3.62 5.16 -5.76
C THR A 17 -4.85 5.20 -6.65
N VAL A 18 -4.70 4.83 -7.93
CA VAL A 18 -5.82 4.80 -8.89
C VAL A 18 -6.89 3.81 -8.46
N THR A 19 -6.50 2.61 -8.03
CA THR A 19 -7.45 1.62 -7.53
C THR A 19 -8.19 2.11 -6.30
N SER A 20 -7.51 2.76 -5.35
CA SER A 20 -8.16 3.37 -4.18
C SER A 20 -9.13 4.49 -4.57
N ALA A 21 -8.74 5.35 -5.52
CA ALA A 21 -9.58 6.45 -6.01
C ALA A 21 -10.86 5.97 -6.70
N VAL A 22 -10.81 4.82 -7.37
CA VAL A 22 -11.99 4.20 -7.99
C VAL A 22 -12.84 3.46 -6.95
N LEU A 23 -12.22 2.72 -6.03
CA LEU A 23 -12.94 1.93 -5.04
C LEU A 23 -13.67 2.82 -4.02
N MET A 24 -13.00 3.80 -3.42
CA MET A 24 -13.58 4.63 -2.34
C MET A 24 -14.98 5.19 -2.67
N PRO A 25 -15.22 5.85 -3.82
CA PRO A 25 -16.56 6.30 -4.19
C PRO A 25 -17.50 5.14 -4.54
N ALA A 26 -17.00 4.05 -5.13
CA ALA A 26 -17.82 2.88 -5.47
C ALA A 26 -18.38 2.15 -4.24
N ILE A 27 -17.65 2.14 -3.13
CA ILE A 27 -18.11 1.58 -1.84
C ILE A 27 -18.75 2.62 -0.92
N GLY A 28 -18.91 3.88 -1.39
CA GLY A 28 -19.59 4.94 -0.64
C GLY A 28 -18.82 5.45 0.59
N VAL A 29 -17.49 5.46 0.56
CA VAL A 29 -16.67 6.04 1.63
C VAL A 29 -16.79 7.57 1.60
N ALA A 30 -17.68 8.11 2.43
CA ALA A 30 -17.99 9.54 2.49
C ALA A 30 -17.51 10.24 3.78
N THR A 31 -16.74 9.55 4.63
CA THR A 31 -16.25 10.11 5.89
C THR A 31 -14.75 9.88 6.06
N LEU A 32 -14.09 10.78 6.79
CA LEU A 32 -12.67 10.64 7.13
C LEU A 32 -12.38 9.32 7.87
N GLY A 33 -13.25 8.93 8.80
CA GLY A 33 -13.13 7.65 9.50
C GLY A 33 -13.26 6.45 8.56
N GLY A 34 -14.18 6.51 7.59
CA GLY A 34 -14.30 5.50 6.54
C GLY A 34 -13.05 5.41 5.64
N ALA A 35 -12.45 6.56 5.30
CA ALA A 35 -11.23 6.61 4.51
C ALA A 35 -10.04 5.98 5.25
N ILE A 36 -9.87 6.28 6.54
CA ILE A 36 -8.84 5.67 7.38
C ILE A 36 -9.09 4.16 7.51
N GLY A 37 -10.33 3.74 7.76
CA GLY A 37 -10.70 2.32 7.86
C GLY A 37 -10.45 1.55 6.56
N PHE A 38 -10.81 2.14 5.43
CA PHE A 38 -10.53 1.58 4.10
C PHE A 38 -9.02 1.45 3.86
N GLY A 39 -8.28 2.53 4.08
CA GLY A 39 -6.82 2.55 3.92
C GLY A 39 -6.11 1.55 4.83
N ALA A 40 -6.58 1.36 6.06
CA ALA A 40 -6.06 0.36 6.99
C ALA A 40 -6.35 -1.07 6.52
N LEU A 41 -7.58 -1.36 6.05
CA LEU A 41 -7.95 -2.68 5.54
C LEU A 41 -7.11 -3.06 4.32
N VAL A 42 -7.01 -2.16 3.35
CA VAL A 42 -6.17 -2.32 2.15
C VAL A 42 -4.70 -2.46 2.55
N GLY A 43 -4.25 -1.63 3.48
CA GLY A 43 -2.88 -1.64 4.01
C GLY A 43 -2.50 -2.95 4.69
N VAL A 44 -3.40 -3.58 5.46
CA VAL A 44 -3.19 -4.90 6.05
C VAL A 44 -3.08 -5.98 4.97
N GLY A 45 -3.88 -5.89 3.90
CA GLY A 45 -3.77 -6.77 2.74
C GLY A 45 -2.41 -6.67 2.05
N TYR A 46 -1.92 -5.45 1.82
CA TYR A 46 -0.56 -5.22 1.31
C TYR A 46 0.50 -5.68 2.30
N LEU A 47 0.29 -5.50 3.60
CA LEU A 47 1.26 -5.92 4.61
C LEU A 47 1.50 -7.43 4.52
N GLY A 48 0.44 -8.23 4.50
CA GLY A 48 0.52 -9.68 4.36
C GLY A 48 1.21 -10.12 3.06
N SER A 49 0.79 -9.57 1.92
CA SER A 49 1.36 -9.98 0.61
C SER A 49 2.83 -9.60 0.46
N THR A 50 3.25 -8.43 0.96
CA THR A 50 4.64 -7.97 0.88
C THR A 50 5.53 -8.77 1.84
N ALA A 51 5.04 -9.06 3.05
CA ALA A 51 5.76 -9.87 4.01
C ALA A 51 5.98 -11.31 3.51
N VAL A 52 4.95 -11.93 2.91
CA VAL A 52 5.06 -13.28 2.33
C VAL A 52 6.00 -13.31 1.12
N ASN A 53 5.93 -12.32 0.23
CA ASN A 53 6.86 -12.20 -0.91
C ASN A 53 8.32 -12.12 -0.45
N MET A 54 8.60 -11.35 0.60
CA MET A 54 9.95 -11.26 1.18
C MET A 54 10.35 -12.54 1.92
N ALA A 55 9.40 -13.25 2.52
CA ALA A 55 9.65 -14.50 3.24
C ALA A 55 10.10 -15.65 2.34
N ILE A 56 9.57 -15.72 1.11
CA ILE A 56 9.87 -16.79 0.16
C ILE A 56 11.14 -16.49 -0.65
N ASN A 57 11.61 -15.23 -0.68
CA ASN A 57 12.73 -14.83 -1.52
C ASN A 57 14.09 -15.27 -0.90
N PRO A 58 14.82 -16.22 -1.52
CA PRO A 58 16.08 -16.74 -0.97
C PRO A 58 17.23 -15.73 -1.04
N LEU A 59 17.08 -14.62 -1.79
CA LEU A 59 18.09 -13.57 -1.91
C LEU A 59 18.05 -12.58 -0.74
N VAL A 60 17.00 -12.62 0.09
CA VAL A 60 16.84 -11.69 1.22
C VAL A 60 17.47 -12.27 2.47
N LEU A 61 18.53 -11.62 2.98
CA LEU A 61 19.33 -12.09 4.10
C LEU A 61 18.56 -12.17 5.44
N ARG A 62 17.53 -11.31 5.62
CA ARG A 62 16.67 -11.24 6.82
C ARG A 62 15.19 -11.10 6.42
N PRO A 63 14.56 -12.18 5.93
CA PRO A 63 13.28 -12.13 5.22
C PRO A 63 12.15 -11.52 6.05
N LEU A 64 12.00 -11.93 7.30
CA LEU A 64 10.93 -11.44 8.18
C LEU A 64 11.14 -9.97 8.58
N ALA A 65 12.37 -9.56 8.92
CA ALA A 65 12.63 -8.19 9.35
C ALA A 65 12.44 -7.18 8.20
N TYR A 66 12.93 -7.51 7.01
CA TYR A 66 12.73 -6.68 5.82
C TYR A 66 11.29 -6.73 5.31
N GLY A 67 10.66 -7.90 5.38
CA GLY A 67 9.24 -8.09 5.10
C GLY A 67 8.39 -7.18 5.95
N PHE A 68 8.54 -7.21 7.28
CA PHE A 68 7.80 -6.34 8.19
C PHE A 68 8.05 -4.85 7.90
N LEU A 69 9.31 -4.43 7.75
CA LEU A 69 9.61 -3.01 7.53
C LEU A 69 9.00 -2.49 6.23
N SER A 70 9.15 -3.23 5.12
CA SER A 70 8.58 -2.84 3.83
C SER A 70 7.06 -2.93 3.82
N ALA A 71 6.49 -3.93 4.50
CA ALA A 71 5.06 -4.14 4.61
C ALA A 71 4.37 -3.04 5.44
N SER A 72 5.02 -2.58 6.53
CA SER A 72 4.55 -1.45 7.34
C SER A 72 4.52 -0.14 6.54
N TYR A 73 5.49 0.08 5.64
CA TYR A 73 5.47 1.23 4.75
C TYR A 73 4.21 1.25 3.87
N PHE A 74 3.85 0.12 3.26
CA PHE A 74 2.63 0.03 2.44
C PHE A 74 1.35 0.28 3.24
N LEU A 75 1.31 -0.16 4.49
CA LEU A 75 0.16 0.08 5.37
C LEU A 75 0.00 1.57 5.72
N VAL A 76 1.09 2.26 6.04
CA VAL A 76 1.04 3.70 6.31
C VAL A 76 0.70 4.47 5.03
N ALA A 77 1.31 4.07 3.91
CA ALA A 77 1.08 4.72 2.63
C ALA A 77 -0.37 4.57 2.13
N SER A 78 -1.01 3.41 2.30
CA SER A 78 -2.41 3.22 1.92
C SER A 78 -3.35 4.10 2.75
N ILE A 79 -3.11 4.25 4.05
CA ILE A 79 -3.87 5.17 4.91
C ILE A 79 -3.71 6.61 4.43
N LEU A 80 -2.47 7.05 4.16
CA LEU A 80 -2.22 8.41 3.68
C LEU A 80 -2.87 8.66 2.31
N ILE A 81 -2.78 7.71 1.38
CA ILE A 81 -3.45 7.79 0.08
C ILE A 81 -4.96 7.96 0.27
N SER A 82 -5.60 7.14 1.10
CA SER A 82 -7.04 7.25 1.34
C SER A 82 -7.43 8.58 1.99
N ILE A 83 -6.62 9.11 2.90
CA ILE A 83 -6.85 10.44 3.49
C ILE A 83 -6.73 11.52 2.43
N VAL A 84 -5.66 11.50 1.62
CA VAL A 84 -5.43 12.50 0.56
C VAL A 84 -6.55 12.46 -0.47
N LEU A 85 -6.97 11.27 -0.90
CA LEU A 85 -8.08 11.11 -1.83
C LEU A 85 -9.40 11.64 -1.25
N PHE A 86 -9.66 11.43 0.04
CA PHE A 86 -10.82 12.00 0.72
C PHE A 86 -10.76 13.53 0.88
N LEU A 87 -9.57 14.11 1.00
CA LEU A 87 -9.43 15.58 1.12
C LEU A 87 -9.50 16.30 -0.22
N VAL A 88 -9.15 15.62 -1.32
CA VAL A 88 -9.09 16.19 -2.68
C VAL A 88 -10.39 15.96 -3.46
N GLY A 89 -11.10 14.86 -3.20
CA GLY A 89 -12.40 14.52 -3.80
C GLY A 89 -13.58 15.04 -3.00
#